data_AF-A0AAW2Z4P9-F1
#
_entry.id   AF-A0AAW2Z4P9-F1
#
_cell.length_a   1.000
_cell.length_b   1.000
_cell.length_c   1.000
_cell.angle_alpha   90.00
_cell.angle_beta   90.00
_cell.angle_gamma   90.00
#
_symmetry.space_group_name_H-M   'P 1'
#
loop_
_entity.id
_entity.type
_entity.pdbx_description
1 polymer ?
#
loop_
_entity_poly.entity_id
_entity_poly.type
_entity_poly.pdbx_seq_one_letter_code
_entity_poly.pdbx_strand_id
1 'polypeptide(L)'
;MTGKKATMKDMYQALLQVKGIGRFLAFQITADLIMIDAIEFDKDFVMLGPGARKGLLIINGNTTSCADLLQSVNNELKSRYEERDQSDILNSIPVQELRLIDIEHGLCEYIRYYKAVRGCYPKKYVPSTKSGGELRRNC
;
A
#
# COMPACT_ATOMS: atom_id res chain seq x y z
N MET A 1 10.15 3.84 -32.23
CA MET A 1 11.27 4.04 -31.28
C MET A 1 10.75 3.78 -29.88
N THR A 2 10.92 2.57 -29.34
CA THR A 2 10.62 2.31 -27.93
C THR A 2 11.82 2.77 -27.11
N GLY A 3 11.80 4.03 -26.68
CA GLY A 3 12.77 4.53 -25.70
C GLY A 3 12.61 3.76 -24.40
N LYS A 4 13.72 3.52 -23.69
CA LYS A 4 13.71 2.90 -22.36
C LYS A 4 12.77 3.70 -21.45
N LYS A 5 11.77 3.04 -20.86
CA LYS A 5 10.87 3.67 -19.90
C LYS A 5 11.62 3.92 -18.59
N ALA A 6 11.26 4.97 -17.85
CA ALA A 6 11.82 5.22 -16.52
C ALA A 6 11.35 4.14 -15.54
N THR A 7 12.17 3.78 -14.55
CA THR A 7 11.72 2.88 -13.48
C THR A 7 10.89 3.61 -12.42
N MET A 8 10.20 2.86 -11.55
CA MET A 8 9.52 3.45 -10.38
C MET A 8 10.46 4.30 -9.53
N LYS A 9 11.68 3.80 -9.29
CA LYS A 9 12.69 4.48 -8.49
C LYS A 9 13.13 5.78 -9.16
N ASP A 10 13.37 5.76 -10.47
CA ASP A 10 13.75 6.96 -11.23
C ASP A 10 12.64 8.03 -11.16
N MET A 11 11.40 7.62 -11.39
CA MET A 11 10.25 8.53 -11.34
C MET A 11 10.04 9.12 -9.94
N TYR A 12 10.14 8.29 -8.90
CA TYR A 12 10.04 8.76 -7.52
C TYR A 12 11.12 9.79 -7.18
N GLN A 13 12.38 9.56 -7.58
CA GLN A 13 13.46 10.51 -7.34
C GLN A 13 13.28 11.82 -8.10
N ALA A 14 12.76 11.75 -9.34
CA ALA A 14 12.44 12.93 -10.13
C ALA A 14 11.33 13.77 -9.47
N LEU A 15 10.25 13.12 -9.01
CA LEU A 15 9.12 13.78 -8.33
C LEU A 15 9.54 14.47 -7.04
N LEU A 16 10.50 13.92 -6.30
CA LEU A 16 11.04 14.56 -5.09
C LEU A 16 11.75 15.89 -5.34
N GLN A 17 12.19 16.17 -6.57
CA GLN A 17 12.79 17.45 -6.93
C GLN A 17 11.75 18.56 -7.15
N VAL A 18 10.46 18.20 -7.26
CA VAL A 18 9.38 19.16 -7.51
C VAL A 18 8.94 19.80 -6.19
N LYS A 19 9.04 21.13 -6.11
CA LYS A 19 8.59 21.89 -4.93
C LYS A 19 7.12 21.61 -4.64
N GLY A 20 6.81 21.23 -3.40
CA GLY A 20 5.46 20.89 -2.95
C GLY A 20 5.12 19.40 -3.04
N ILE A 21 5.98 18.58 -3.66
CA ILE A 21 5.80 17.13 -3.69
C ILE A 21 6.66 16.48 -2.60
N GLY A 22 6.01 16.05 -1.53
CA GLY A 22 6.64 15.26 -0.47
C GLY A 22 6.75 13.78 -0.82
N ARG A 23 7.52 13.02 -0.03
CA ARG A 23 7.75 11.57 -0.22
C ARG A 23 6.48 10.75 -0.42
N PHE A 24 5.44 11.02 0.35
CA PHE A 24 4.19 10.29 0.25
C PHE A 24 3.49 10.56 -1.10
N LEU A 25 3.32 11.83 -1.46
CA LEU A 25 2.70 12.22 -2.72
C LEU A 25 3.51 11.75 -3.93
N ALA A 26 4.84 11.84 -3.87
CA ALA A 26 5.72 11.31 -4.91
C ALA A 26 5.49 9.81 -5.14
N PHE A 27 5.39 9.01 -4.07
CA PHE A 27 5.14 7.58 -4.20
C PHE A 27 3.73 7.28 -4.76
N GLN A 28 2.70 8.02 -4.33
CA GLN A 28 1.35 7.87 -4.86
C GLN A 28 1.30 8.15 -6.37
N ILE A 29 1.92 9.25 -6.81
CA ILE A 29 2.00 9.57 -8.25
C ILE A 29 2.77 8.48 -9.00
N THR A 30 3.90 8.01 -8.48
CA THR A 30 4.64 6.88 -9.08
C THR A 30 3.76 5.63 -9.18
N ALA A 31 2.99 5.29 -8.15
CA ALA A 31 2.10 4.14 -8.16
C ALA A 31 1.01 4.26 -9.25
N ASP A 32 0.40 5.44 -9.37
CA ASP A 32 -0.62 5.72 -10.38
C ASP A 32 -0.05 5.64 -11.81
N LEU A 33 1.20 6.08 -12.03
CA LEU A 33 1.85 6.03 -13.35
C LEU A 33 2.12 4.59 -13.84
N ILE A 34 2.30 3.63 -12.94
CA ILE A 34 2.44 2.21 -13.29
C ILE A 34 1.11 1.66 -13.81
N MET A 35 -0.01 2.09 -13.22
CA MET A 35 -1.35 1.61 -13.58
C MET A 35 -1.73 1.94 -15.03
N ILE A 36 -1.13 2.98 -15.60
CA ILE A 36 -1.31 3.40 -17.00
C ILE A 36 -0.14 3.01 -17.91
N ASP A 37 0.76 2.14 -17.44
CA ASP A 37 1.95 1.68 -18.18
C ASP A 37 2.86 2.84 -18.67
N ALA A 38 2.89 3.96 -17.94
CA ALA A 38 3.74 5.10 -18.30
C ALA A 38 5.21 4.92 -17.90
N ILE A 39 5.47 4.05 -16.91
CA ILE A 39 6.81 3.75 -16.36
C ILE A 39 6.97 2.24 -16.11
N GLU A 40 8.21 1.77 -15.99
CA GLU A 40 8.51 0.37 -15.69
C GLU A 40 8.27 0.06 -14.21
N PHE A 41 7.59 -1.06 -13.97
CA PHE A 41 7.38 -1.59 -12.63
C PHE A 41 8.69 -2.15 -12.04
N ASP A 42 9.01 -1.75 -10.82
CA ASP A 42 10.14 -2.24 -10.03
C ASP A 42 9.59 -3.00 -8.81
N LYS A 43 9.72 -4.33 -8.83
CA LYS A 43 9.17 -5.22 -7.80
C LYS A 43 9.80 -5.03 -6.42
N ASP A 44 11.02 -4.48 -6.36
CA ASP A 44 11.83 -4.35 -5.15
C ASP A 44 11.75 -2.93 -4.57
N PHE A 45 11.06 -2.01 -5.25
CA PHE A 45 10.90 -0.63 -4.81
C PHE A 45 9.53 -0.38 -4.17
N VAL A 46 9.54 -0.04 -2.88
CA VAL A 46 8.35 0.38 -2.16
C VAL A 46 8.68 1.50 -1.17
N MET A 47 7.74 2.42 -0.98
CA MET A 47 7.81 3.43 0.08
C MET A 47 6.61 3.29 1.00
N LEU A 48 6.85 2.95 2.25
CA LEU A 48 5.76 2.77 3.21
C LEU A 48 5.07 4.10 3.51
N GLY A 49 3.78 4.16 3.23
CA GLY A 49 2.90 5.24 3.66
C GLY A 49 2.67 5.23 5.17
N PRO A 50 2.06 6.29 5.73
CA PRO A 50 1.77 6.38 7.16
C PRO A 50 0.86 5.26 7.67
N GLY A 51 -0.07 4.79 6.82
CA GLY A 51 -0.92 3.63 7.12
C GLY A 51 -0.09 2.35 7.20
N ALA A 52 0.69 2.05 6.16
CA ALA A 52 1.48 0.84 6.09
C ALA A 52 2.47 0.70 7.26
N ARG A 53 3.16 1.78 7.64
CA ARG A 53 4.08 1.78 8.81
C ARG A 53 3.36 1.44 10.11
N LYS A 54 2.16 1.98 10.31
CA LYS A 54 1.34 1.67 11.48
C LYS A 54 0.81 0.24 11.43
N GLY A 55 0.41 -0.23 10.26
CA GLY A 55 -0.07 -1.60 10.05
C GLY A 55 1.01 -2.62 10.39
N LEU A 56 2.22 -2.41 9.86
CA LEU A 56 3.38 -3.26 10.13
C LEU A 56 3.69 -3.33 11.63
N LEU A 57 3.68 -2.19 12.31
CA LEU A 57 3.90 -2.10 13.75
C LEU A 57 2.85 -2.87 14.56
N ILE A 58 1.57 -2.82 14.15
CA ILE A 58 0.50 -3.51 14.86
C ILE A 58 0.55 -5.04 14.62
N ILE A 59 0.81 -5.46 13.38
CA ILE A 59 0.75 -6.87 13.00
C ILE A 59 1.96 -7.64 13.55
N ASN A 60 3.17 -7.08 13.41
CA ASN A 60 4.42 -7.81 13.71
C ASN A 60 5.38 -7.07 14.66
N GLY A 61 4.96 -5.97 15.28
CA GLY A 61 5.84 -5.18 16.17
C GLY A 61 6.97 -4.45 15.44
N ASN A 62 8.05 -4.13 16.16
CA ASN A 62 9.23 -3.43 15.63
C ASN A 62 10.28 -4.38 14.98
N THR A 63 10.00 -5.68 14.93
CA THR A 63 11.03 -6.71 14.69
C THR A 63 11.09 -7.22 13.26
N THR A 64 10.24 -6.73 12.37
CA THR A 64 10.05 -7.35 11.04
C THR A 64 9.94 -6.29 9.95
N SER A 65 10.72 -6.43 8.88
CA SER A 65 10.65 -5.54 7.72
C SER A 65 9.47 -5.90 6.80
N CYS A 66 9.11 -5.01 5.87
CA CYS A 66 8.11 -5.36 4.85
C CYS A 66 8.56 -6.49 3.92
N ALA A 67 9.87 -6.67 3.71
CA ALA A 67 10.39 -7.78 2.93
C ALA A 67 10.20 -9.12 3.66
N ASP A 68 10.42 -9.14 4.98
CA ASP A 68 10.19 -10.34 5.80
C ASP A 68 8.70 -10.69 5.86
N LEU A 69 7.84 -9.67 6.01
CA LEU A 69 6.39 -9.88 5.96
C LEU A 69 5.95 -10.39 4.59
N LEU A 70 6.48 -9.82 3.50
CA LEU A 70 6.22 -10.30 2.14
C LEU A 70 6.60 -11.77 1.99
N GLN A 71 7.79 -12.15 2.44
CA GLN A 71 8.27 -13.53 2.37
C GLN A 71 7.36 -14.47 3.16
N SER A 72 7.00 -14.10 4.40
CA SER A 72 6.09 -14.89 5.24
C SER A 72 4.73 -15.08 4.59
N VAL A 73 4.13 -14.01 4.03
CA VAL A 73 2.81 -14.09 3.39
C VAL A 73 2.87 -14.91 2.10
N ASN A 74 3.88 -14.73 1.26
CA ASN A 74 4.02 -15.53 0.03
C ASN A 74 4.25 -17.02 0.33
N ASN A 75 5.01 -17.35 1.38
CA ASN A 75 5.19 -18.74 1.80
C ASN A 75 3.86 -19.36 2.28
N GLU A 76 3.09 -18.62 3.08
CA GLU A 76 1.75 -19.06 3.52
C GLU A 76 0.81 -19.24 2.31
N LEU A 77 0.77 -18.28 1.37
CA LEU A 77 -0.06 -18.36 0.17
C LEU A 77 0.26 -19.59 -0.69
N LYS A 78 1.55 -19.92 -0.84
CA LYS A 78 2.00 -21.13 -1.56
C LYS A 78 1.52 -22.40 -0.85
N SER A 79 1.79 -22.51 0.46
CA SER A 79 1.36 -23.67 1.27
C SER A 79 -0.16 -23.88 1.17
N ARG A 80 -0.93 -22.80 1.34
CA ARG A 80 -2.40 -22.83 1.27
C ARG A 80 -2.93 -23.16 -0.11
N TYR A 81 -2.19 -22.87 -1.16
CA TYR A 81 -2.59 -23.22 -2.52
C TYR A 81 -2.34 -24.70 -2.81
N GLU A 82 -1.22 -25.25 -2.33
CA GLU A 82 -0.91 -26.68 -2.45
C GLU A 82 -1.93 -27.57 -1.72
N GLU A 83 -2.52 -27.06 -0.64
CA GLU A 83 -3.57 -27.74 0.14
C GLU A 83 -4.98 -27.67 -0.50
N ARG A 84 -5.19 -26.91 -1.58
CA ARG A 84 -6.52 -26.77 -2.21
C ARG A 84 -6.90 -28.00 -3.03
N ASP A 85 -8.20 -28.29 -3.02
CA ASP A 85 -8.81 -29.28 -3.92
C ASP A 85 -8.68 -28.84 -5.38
N GLN A 86 -7.74 -29.43 -6.11
CA GLN A 86 -7.40 -29.07 -7.49
C GLN A 86 -8.56 -29.22 -8.49
N SER A 87 -9.69 -29.82 -8.09
CA SER A 87 -10.91 -29.87 -8.91
C SER A 87 -11.76 -28.58 -8.88
N ASP A 88 -11.47 -27.65 -7.95
CA ASP A 88 -12.14 -26.35 -7.88
C ASP A 88 -11.75 -25.44 -9.06
N ILE A 89 -12.76 -24.82 -9.69
CA ILE A 89 -12.60 -23.85 -10.78
C ILE A 89 -11.70 -22.67 -10.38
N LEU A 90 -11.64 -22.32 -9.10
CA LEU A 90 -10.76 -21.28 -8.58
C LEU A 90 -9.27 -21.64 -8.69
N ASN A 91 -8.91 -22.92 -8.87
CA ASN A 91 -7.53 -23.36 -9.08
C ASN A 91 -7.07 -23.29 -10.55
N SER A 92 -7.96 -22.90 -11.47
CA SER A 92 -7.56 -22.47 -12.80
C SER A 92 -6.87 -21.08 -12.78
N ILE A 93 -6.99 -20.35 -11.67
CA ILE A 93 -6.36 -19.05 -11.48
C ILE A 93 -4.95 -19.30 -10.90
N PRO A 94 -3.88 -18.92 -11.62
CA PRO A 94 -2.53 -19.13 -11.12
C PRO A 94 -2.29 -18.37 -9.81
N VAL A 95 -1.52 -18.95 -8.90
CA VAL A 95 -1.04 -18.25 -7.71
C VAL A 95 -0.25 -17.03 -8.15
N GLN A 96 -0.76 -15.87 -7.78
CA GLN A 96 -0.01 -14.64 -7.96
C GLN A 96 0.83 -14.41 -6.71
N GLU A 97 2.15 -14.39 -6.88
CA GLU A 97 3.04 -13.93 -5.82
C GLU A 97 2.75 -12.46 -5.55
N LEU A 98 2.55 -12.14 -4.28
CA LEU A 98 2.47 -10.74 -3.86
C LEU A 98 3.82 -10.07 -4.06
N ARG A 99 3.78 -8.76 -4.23
CA ARG A 99 4.93 -7.87 -4.39
C ARG A 99 4.99 -6.93 -3.18
N LEU A 100 6.11 -6.22 -3.01
CA LEU A 100 6.26 -5.29 -1.89
C LEU A 100 5.18 -4.21 -1.86
N ILE A 101 4.76 -3.71 -3.04
CA ILE A 101 3.69 -2.71 -3.14
C ILE A 101 2.32 -3.26 -2.69
N ASP A 102 2.06 -4.56 -2.91
CA ASP A 102 0.79 -5.19 -2.51
C ASP A 102 0.73 -5.31 -0.97
N ILE A 103 1.88 -5.58 -0.33
CA ILE A 103 2.01 -5.56 1.13
C ILE A 103 1.81 -4.14 1.68
N GLU A 104 2.40 -3.12 1.06
CA GLU A 104 2.19 -1.72 1.48
C GLU A 104 0.71 -1.33 1.42
N HIS A 105 0.04 -1.60 0.29
CA HIS A 105 -1.37 -1.31 0.10
C HIS A 105 -2.23 -2.10 1.10
N GLY A 106 -1.95 -3.40 1.29
CA GLY A 106 -2.65 -4.25 2.25
C GLY A 106 -2.53 -3.74 3.68
N LEU A 107 -1.35 -3.27 4.10
CA LEU A 107 -1.12 -2.69 5.43
C LEU A 107 -1.83 -1.34 5.60
N CYS A 108 -1.82 -0.50 4.57
CA CYS A 108 -2.58 0.76 4.55
C CYS A 108 -4.08 0.50 4.73
N GLU A 109 -4.61 -0.47 4.00
CA GLU A 109 -6.02 -0.86 4.04
C GLU A 109 -6.39 -1.52 5.37
N TYR A 110 -5.53 -2.38 5.91
CA TYR A 110 -5.68 -2.93 7.25
C TYR A 110 -5.87 -1.83 8.30
N ILE A 111 -5.03 -0.78 8.30
CA ILE A 111 -5.17 0.34 9.24
C ILE A 111 -6.48 1.12 9.02
N ARG A 112 -6.96 1.20 7.78
CA ARG A 112 -8.24 1.82 7.43
C ARG A 112 -9.38 1.08 8.15
N TYR A 113 -9.43 -0.24 8.04
CA TYR A 113 -10.45 -1.07 8.68
C TYR A 113 -10.28 -1.15 10.20
N TYR A 114 -9.04 -1.26 10.69
CA TYR A 114 -8.74 -1.28 12.12
C TYR A 114 -9.30 -0.04 12.82
N LYS A 115 -9.15 1.15 12.21
CA LYS A 115 -9.74 2.39 12.72
C LYS A 115 -11.26 2.41 12.62
N ALA A 116 -11.82 1.88 11.53
CA ALA A 116 -13.27 1.83 11.32
C ALA A 116 -13.99 1.01 12.39
N VAL A 117 -13.50 -0.20 12.67
CA VAL A 117 -14.07 -1.08 13.70
C VAL A 117 -13.99 -0.46 15.10
N ARG A 118 -13.00 0.41 15.36
CA ARG A 118 -12.81 1.11 16.63
C ARG A 118 -13.51 2.46 16.72
N GLY A 119 -14.25 2.87 15.69
CA GLY A 119 -14.89 4.20 15.66
C GLY A 119 -13.92 5.38 15.54
N CYS A 120 -12.64 5.11 15.26
CA CYS A 120 -11.58 6.12 15.10
C CYS A 120 -11.36 6.51 13.63
N TYR A 121 -12.30 6.16 12.74
CA TYR A 121 -12.22 6.57 11.35
C TYR A 121 -12.44 8.08 11.25
N PRO A 122 -11.58 8.83 10.52
CA PRO A 122 -11.81 10.25 10.34
C PRO A 122 -13.21 10.45 9.77
N LYS A 123 -14.03 11.21 10.50
CA LYS A 123 -15.37 11.59 10.04
C LYS A 123 -15.21 12.21 8.65
N LYS A 124 -16.10 11.83 7.71
CA LYS A 124 -16.15 12.46 6.38
C LYS A 124 -15.99 13.96 6.55
N TYR A 125 -15.14 14.58 5.73
CA TYR A 125 -15.04 16.03 5.69
C TYR A 125 -16.45 16.57 5.48
N VAL A 126 -16.94 17.28 6.50
CA VAL A 126 -18.16 18.07 6.39
C VAL A 126 -17.67 19.47 6.09
N PRO A 127 -17.91 20.01 4.88
CA PRO A 127 -17.58 21.40 4.58
C PRO A 127 -18.16 22.28 5.68
N SER A 128 -17.37 23.22 6.21
CA SER A 128 -17.89 24.11 7.25
C SER A 128 -19.02 24.93 6.65
N THR A 129 -20.26 24.59 6.97
CA THR A 129 -21.33 25.56 6.93
C THR A 129 -20.96 26.63 7.95
N LYS A 130 -20.90 27.89 7.52
CA LYS A 130 -20.53 29.02 8.40
C LYS A 130 -21.51 29.07 9.58
N SER A 131 -21.14 28.55 10.75
CA SER A 131 -21.55 29.00 12.10
C SER A 131 -21.28 27.95 13.19
N GLY A 132 -20.61 28.36 14.26
CA GLY A 132 -20.68 27.70 15.57
C GLY A 132 -19.50 26.79 15.90
N GLY A 133 -18.53 27.34 16.65
CA GLY A 133 -17.43 26.56 17.20
C GLY A 133 -17.88 25.61 18.30
N GLU A 134 -17.44 24.36 18.21
CA GLU A 134 -17.44 23.45 19.35
C GLU A 134 -16.11 22.69 19.37
N LEU A 135 -15.41 22.79 20.50
CA LEU A 135 -14.10 22.20 20.73
C LEU A 135 -14.16 20.69 20.45
N ARG A 136 -13.32 20.24 19.51
CA ARG A 136 -13.15 18.81 19.24
C ARG A 136 -12.21 18.21 20.29
N ARG A 137 -12.72 17.19 21.00
CA ARG A 137 -11.92 16.31 21.87
C ARG A 137 -10.89 15.56 21.02
N ASN A 138 -9.65 15.57 21.48
CA ASN A 138 -8.53 14.84 20.87
C ASN A 138 -8.71 13.33 21.12
N CYS A 139 -8.60 12.56 20.04
CA CYS A 139 -8.24 11.14 20.07
C CYS A 139 -6.81 11.00 19.55
#